data_AF-A0A3C1K4P1-F1
#
_entry.id   AF-A0A3C1K4P1-F1
#
_cell.length_a   1.000
_cell.length_b   1.000
_cell.length_c   1.000
_cell.angle_alpha   90.00
_cell.angle_beta   90.00
_cell.angle_gamma   90.00
#
_symmetry.space_group_name_H-M   'P 1'
#
loop_
_entity.id
_entity.type
_entity.pdbx_description
1 polymer ?
#
loop_
_entity_poly.entity_id
_entity_poly.type
_entity_poly.pdbx_seq_one_letter_code
_entity_poly.pdbx_strand_id
1 'polypeptide(L)'
;YKKPDVSMTLNGSLAGLVSITAGCSTVTISGAAIIGIIAGFVVVYGIEFIDKVLKIDDPVGAIGVHGLCGAIGTALVGVFSYFDPYTNTEILSKGNGLGLLYGGGFGQLITQIIGVFAVAAWVAVTMIVSFLLIKRFLGLRVSVHEETVGLDIEEHGLVSSYADFMPAIAVSMASEEIESTVIGKTNIDEAIPVTLKSNSIPAASDVKMTKIEIICKQSRFETLKEAMFEIGITGMTVTNVLGCGIQRGSPEYYRGVELETNLLPKIQTEIVVCKVPVRTVIETAKKVLYTGRIGDGKIFVYDVENVIKVRTGEEGYDALQDVE
;
A
#
# COMPACT_ATOMS: atom_id res chain seq x y z
N TYR A 1 16.26 -13.69 -9.50
CA TYR A 1 16.97 -12.78 -8.59
C TYR A 1 17.86 -11.76 -9.35
N LYS A 2 17.30 -10.88 -10.19
CA LYS A 2 18.10 -9.87 -10.94
C LYS A 2 18.04 -8.45 -10.37
N LYS A 3 17.10 -8.20 -9.45
CA LYS A 3 16.96 -6.94 -8.71
C LYS A 3 16.85 -7.25 -7.21
N PRO A 4 17.34 -6.38 -6.32
CA PRO A 4 17.11 -6.52 -4.88
C PRO A 4 15.61 -6.46 -4.58
N ASP A 5 15.13 -7.43 -3.83
CA ASP A 5 13.74 -7.47 -3.36
C ASP A 5 13.67 -6.84 -1.96
N VAL A 6 12.87 -5.78 -1.80
CA VAL A 6 12.79 -5.02 -0.55
C VAL A 6 12.19 -5.87 0.57
N SER A 7 11.14 -6.64 0.27
CA SER A 7 10.46 -7.49 1.27
C SER A 7 11.41 -8.57 1.78
N MET A 8 12.12 -9.26 0.89
CA MET A 8 13.11 -10.27 1.26
C MET A 8 14.32 -9.68 1.98
N THR A 9 14.72 -8.45 1.65
CA THR A 9 15.80 -7.76 2.37
C THR A 9 15.40 -7.49 3.82
N LEU A 10 14.19 -6.98 4.06
CA LEU A 10 13.66 -6.75 5.41
C LEU A 10 13.48 -8.07 6.18
N ASN A 11 12.96 -9.11 5.54
CA ASN A 11 12.88 -10.44 6.14
C ASN A 11 14.26 -11.01 6.49
N GLY A 12 15.29 -10.71 5.70
CA GLY A 12 16.68 -11.03 6.03
C GLY A 12 17.18 -10.35 7.32
N SER A 13 16.86 -9.06 7.50
CA SER A 13 17.18 -8.35 8.75
C SER A 13 16.43 -8.93 9.95
N LEU A 14 15.13 -9.22 9.81
CA LEU A 14 14.34 -9.86 10.85
C LEU A 14 14.84 -11.27 11.19
N ALA A 15 15.20 -12.07 10.19
CA ALA A 15 15.73 -13.41 10.38
C ALA A 15 17.00 -13.39 11.26
N GLY A 16 17.91 -12.45 11.03
CA GLY A 16 19.10 -12.28 11.88
C GLY A 16 18.74 -11.94 13.34
N LEU A 17 17.82 -10.99 13.54
CA LEU A 17 17.34 -10.59 14.88
C LEU A 17 16.66 -11.76 15.61
N VAL A 18 15.80 -12.50 14.92
CA VAL A 18 15.12 -13.66 15.48
C VAL A 18 16.13 -14.75 15.83
N SER A 19 17.03 -15.10 14.91
CA SER A 19 17.99 -16.19 15.16
C SER A 19 18.98 -15.89 16.29
N ILE A 20 19.35 -14.62 16.52
CA ILE A 20 20.25 -14.29 17.63
C ILE A 20 19.53 -14.21 18.97
N THR A 21 18.19 -14.13 19.00
CA THR A 21 17.42 -13.87 20.22
C THR A 21 17.73 -14.86 21.34
N ALA A 22 17.80 -16.17 21.05
CA ALA A 22 18.10 -17.19 22.06
C ALA A 22 19.56 -17.16 22.56
N GLY A 23 20.49 -16.74 21.69
CA GLY A 23 21.92 -16.75 21.95
C GLY A 23 22.51 -15.41 22.37
N CYS A 24 21.71 -14.34 22.44
CA CYS A 24 22.20 -12.96 22.48
C CYS A 24 23.15 -12.65 23.65
N SER A 25 22.98 -13.33 24.79
CA SER A 25 23.82 -13.21 25.98
C SER A 25 24.91 -14.28 26.11
N THR A 26 24.91 -15.30 25.24
CA THR A 26 25.77 -16.48 25.39
C THR A 26 26.78 -16.63 24.28
N VAL A 27 26.57 -16.03 23.10
CA VAL A 27 27.47 -16.19 21.95
C VAL A 27 28.42 -15.00 21.79
N THR A 28 29.57 -15.24 21.16
CA THR A 28 30.52 -14.18 20.80
C THR A 28 29.99 -13.31 19.65
N ILE A 29 30.56 -12.11 19.48
CA ILE A 29 30.23 -11.20 18.36
C ILE A 29 30.42 -11.91 17.00
N SER A 30 31.52 -12.65 16.84
CA SER A 30 31.77 -13.42 15.63
C SER A 30 30.78 -14.56 15.44
N GLY A 31 30.39 -15.25 16.53
CA GLY A 31 29.33 -16.26 16.51
C GLY A 31 27.99 -15.67 16.08
N ALA A 32 27.62 -14.50 16.60
CA ALA A 32 26.40 -13.79 16.24
C ALA A 32 26.36 -13.42 14.74
N ALA A 33 27.47 -12.92 14.20
CA ALA A 33 27.58 -12.62 12.77
C ALA A 33 27.38 -13.85 11.89
N ILE A 34 27.96 -14.99 12.28
CA ILE A 34 27.79 -16.27 11.55
C ILE A 34 26.34 -16.76 11.64
N ILE A 35 25.71 -16.69 12.82
CA ILE A 35 24.30 -17.04 13.00
C ILE A 35 23.40 -16.19 12.07
N GLY A 36 23.66 -14.88 11.97
CA GLY A 36 22.93 -13.99 11.07
C GLY A 36 23.08 -14.37 9.59
N ILE A 37 24.28 -14.75 9.16
CA ILE A 37 24.52 -15.23 7.78
C ILE A 37 23.72 -16.51 7.52
N ILE A 38 23.77 -17.48 8.44
CA ILE A 38 23.00 -18.73 8.34
C ILE A 38 21.50 -18.42 8.27
N ALA A 39 21.00 -17.53 9.13
CA ALA A 39 19.60 -17.11 9.16
C ALA A 39 19.15 -16.50 7.82
N GLY A 40 19.99 -15.69 7.18
CA GLY A 40 19.73 -15.12 5.86
C GLY A 40 19.51 -16.17 4.77
N PHE A 41 20.27 -17.27 4.79
CA PHE A 41 20.01 -18.40 3.88
C PHE A 41 18.74 -19.16 4.26
N VAL A 42 18.54 -19.42 5.56
CA VAL A 42 17.36 -20.15 6.06
C VAL A 42 16.07 -19.45 5.70
N VAL A 43 15.98 -18.12 5.85
CA VAL A 43 14.74 -17.38 5.55
C VAL A 43 14.44 -17.37 4.05
N VAL A 44 15.45 -17.21 3.19
CA VAL A 44 15.25 -17.18 1.74
C VAL A 44 14.73 -18.51 1.22
N TYR A 45 15.41 -19.60 1.55
CA TYR A 45 15.01 -20.92 1.09
C TYR A 45 13.81 -21.47 1.87
N GLY A 46 13.66 -21.07 3.13
CA GLY A 46 12.56 -21.47 3.99
C GLY A 46 11.22 -20.92 3.52
N ILE A 47 11.14 -19.61 3.26
CA ILE A 47 9.93 -18.99 2.70
C ILE A 47 9.60 -19.62 1.33
N GLU A 48 10.59 -19.75 0.45
CA GLU A 48 10.36 -20.35 -0.86
C GLU A 48 9.86 -21.80 -0.78
N PHE A 49 10.37 -22.58 0.16
CA PHE A 49 9.89 -23.94 0.41
C PHE A 49 8.45 -23.96 0.93
N ILE A 50 8.11 -23.11 1.90
CA ILE A 50 6.75 -23.03 2.46
C ILE A 50 5.74 -22.62 1.38
N ASP A 51 6.04 -21.55 0.66
CA ASP A 51 5.10 -20.97 -0.31
C ASP A 51 4.97 -21.84 -1.56
N LYS A 52 6.09 -22.27 -2.15
CA LYS A 52 6.08 -22.91 -3.47
C LYS A 52 5.99 -24.43 -3.40
N VAL A 53 6.58 -25.05 -2.38
CA VAL A 53 6.63 -26.52 -2.27
C VAL A 53 5.48 -27.02 -1.40
N LEU A 54 5.34 -26.48 -0.19
CA LEU A 54 4.24 -26.87 0.70
C LEU A 54 2.89 -26.26 0.30
N LYS A 55 2.90 -25.21 -0.55
CA LYS A 55 1.71 -24.47 -0.99
C LYS A 55 0.90 -23.94 0.19
N ILE A 56 1.61 -23.51 1.23
CA ILE A 56 1.03 -22.83 2.39
C ILE A 56 1.19 -21.35 2.14
N ASP A 57 0.05 -20.65 2.10
CA ASP A 57 0.03 -19.19 1.99
C ASP A 57 0.37 -18.58 3.35
N ASP A 58 1.63 -18.17 3.53
CA ASP A 58 2.14 -17.46 4.70
C ASP A 58 2.35 -15.97 4.35
N PRO A 59 1.32 -15.12 4.52
CA PRO A 59 1.26 -13.82 3.84
C PRO A 59 2.44 -12.90 4.19
N VAL A 60 2.91 -12.98 5.43
CA VAL A 60 3.99 -12.15 5.98
C VAL A 60 5.30 -12.93 6.16
N GLY A 61 5.37 -14.21 5.79
CA GLY A 61 6.55 -15.05 5.99
C GLY A 61 6.83 -15.36 7.47
N ALA A 62 5.79 -15.39 8.31
CA ALA A 62 5.94 -15.60 9.76
C ALA A 62 6.55 -16.96 10.10
N ILE A 63 6.19 -18.02 9.37
CA ILE A 63 6.73 -19.36 9.58
C ILE A 63 8.20 -19.38 9.18
N GLY A 64 8.56 -18.75 8.06
CA GLY A 64 9.95 -18.65 7.60
C GLY A 64 10.84 -17.86 8.57
N VAL A 65 10.42 -16.65 8.93
CA VAL A 65 11.19 -15.73 9.78
C VAL A 65 11.18 -16.18 11.24
N HIS A 66 10.03 -16.48 11.84
CA HIS A 66 9.95 -16.80 13.26
C HIS A 66 10.08 -18.29 13.55
N GLY A 67 9.40 -19.13 12.77
CA GLY A 67 9.44 -20.58 12.94
C GLY A 67 10.82 -21.16 12.62
N LEU A 68 11.27 -21.02 11.38
CA LEU A 68 12.52 -21.64 10.92
C LEU A 68 13.76 -20.95 11.48
N CYS A 69 13.87 -19.62 11.34
CA CYS A 69 15.05 -18.91 11.84
C CYS A 69 15.11 -18.89 13.39
N GLY A 70 13.96 -18.90 14.08
CA GLY A 70 13.93 -19.09 15.54
C GLY A 70 14.44 -20.46 15.94
N ALA A 71 13.92 -21.53 15.32
CA ALA A 71 14.38 -22.90 15.57
C ALA A 71 15.88 -23.09 15.31
N ILE A 72 16.37 -22.60 14.17
CA ILE A 72 17.80 -22.65 13.83
C ILE A 72 18.63 -21.82 14.80
N GLY A 73 18.19 -20.61 15.15
CA GLY A 73 18.87 -19.75 16.12
C GLY A 73 19.04 -20.42 17.47
N THR A 74 17.97 -21.01 18.00
CA THR A 74 18.00 -21.78 19.25
C THR A 74 18.94 -22.98 19.16
N ALA A 75 18.89 -23.76 18.06
CA ALA A 75 19.83 -24.87 17.88
C ALA A 75 21.29 -24.40 17.83
N LEU A 76 21.57 -23.27 17.18
CA LEU A 76 22.91 -22.69 17.07
C LEU A 76 23.47 -22.17 18.41
N VAL A 77 22.64 -21.91 19.43
CA VAL A 77 23.13 -21.72 20.81
C VAL A 77 23.95 -22.92 21.25
N GLY A 78 23.51 -24.14 20.92
CA GLY A 78 24.26 -25.36 21.23
C GLY A 78 25.58 -25.52 20.49
N VAL A 79 25.81 -24.72 19.46
CA VAL A 79 27.06 -24.71 18.68
C VAL A 79 27.98 -23.59 19.13
N PHE A 80 27.42 -22.39 19.37
CA PHE A 80 28.15 -21.13 19.57
C PHE A 80 28.11 -20.56 20.99
N SER A 81 27.47 -21.21 21.96
CA SER A 81 27.47 -20.76 23.36
C SER A 81 28.90 -20.73 23.93
N TYR A 82 29.28 -19.62 24.54
CA TYR A 82 30.61 -19.33 25.05
C TYR A 82 30.59 -18.64 26.42
N PHE A 83 29.63 -17.74 26.64
CA PHE A 83 29.48 -16.97 27.86
C PHE A 83 28.33 -17.49 28.73
N ASP A 84 28.51 -17.38 30.04
CA ASP A 84 27.44 -17.57 31.02
C ASP A 84 26.48 -16.35 30.95
N PRO A 85 25.18 -16.56 30.72
CA PRO A 85 24.23 -15.47 30.52
C PRO A 85 23.97 -14.63 31.79
N TYR A 86 24.32 -15.12 32.98
CA TYR A 86 24.07 -14.44 34.25
C TYR A 86 25.29 -13.67 34.75
N THR A 87 26.50 -14.17 34.51
CA THR A 87 27.75 -13.53 34.96
C THR A 87 28.48 -12.78 33.85
N ASN A 88 28.11 -13.02 32.58
CA ASN A 88 28.80 -12.50 31.40
C ASN A 88 30.31 -12.84 31.40
N THR A 89 30.66 -14.00 31.98
CA THR A 89 32.02 -14.56 31.98
C THR A 89 32.06 -15.80 31.09
N GLU A 90 33.25 -16.19 30.65
CA GLU A 90 33.41 -17.45 29.91
C GLU A 90 32.93 -18.64 30.75
N ILE A 91 32.28 -19.61 30.09
CA ILE A 91 31.82 -20.82 30.77
C ILE A 91 33.02 -21.67 31.16
N LEU A 92 33.32 -21.68 32.46
CA LEU A 92 34.53 -22.31 33.02
C LEU A 92 34.47 -23.85 33.05
N SER A 93 33.29 -24.45 32.91
CA SER A 93 33.09 -25.90 32.97
C SER A 93 33.00 -26.51 31.57
N LYS A 94 34.02 -27.28 31.15
CA LYS A 94 33.95 -28.11 29.94
C LYS A 94 32.80 -29.11 30.08
N GLY A 95 31.82 -29.02 29.17
CA GLY A 95 30.71 -29.96 29.05
C GLY A 95 29.35 -29.44 29.53
N ASN A 96 29.30 -28.40 30.35
CA ASN A 96 28.04 -27.82 30.84
C ASN A 96 27.84 -26.42 30.24
N GLY A 97 26.82 -26.24 29.40
CA GLY A 97 26.43 -24.95 28.80
C GLY A 97 27.32 -24.46 27.64
N LEU A 98 28.56 -24.93 27.55
CA LEU A 98 29.49 -24.58 26.48
C LEU A 98 29.06 -25.19 25.13
N GLY A 99 29.22 -24.44 24.05
CA GLY A 99 28.85 -24.85 22.70
C GLY A 99 29.80 -25.88 22.10
N LEU A 100 29.32 -26.57 21.07
CA LEU A 100 30.07 -27.63 20.38
C LEU A 100 31.43 -27.16 19.86
N LEU A 101 31.51 -25.95 19.27
CA LEU A 101 32.77 -25.43 18.69
C LEU A 101 33.82 -25.06 19.74
N TYR A 102 33.42 -24.94 21.01
CA TYR A 102 34.30 -24.58 22.11
C TYR A 102 34.65 -25.78 23.00
N GLY A 103 34.28 -27.00 22.59
CA GLY A 103 34.60 -28.23 23.31
C GLY A 103 33.59 -28.63 24.37
N GLY A 104 32.37 -28.07 24.34
CA GLY A 104 31.27 -28.46 25.22
C GLY A 104 30.59 -29.80 24.87
N GLY A 105 30.99 -30.42 23.75
CA GLY A 105 30.38 -31.66 23.25
C GLY A 105 28.96 -31.45 22.72
N PHE A 106 28.21 -32.54 22.56
CA PHE A 106 26.86 -32.50 21.96
C PHE A 106 25.73 -32.20 22.96
N GLY A 107 26.01 -32.17 24.27
CA GLY A 107 24.99 -32.04 25.31
C GLY A 107 24.14 -30.77 25.18
N GLN A 108 24.79 -29.61 24.98
CA GLN A 108 24.08 -28.35 24.79
C GLN A 108 23.27 -28.35 23.49
N LEU A 109 23.83 -28.80 22.36
CA LEU A 109 23.12 -28.88 21.09
C LEU A 109 21.89 -29.79 21.15
N ILE A 110 22.01 -30.98 21.73
CA ILE A 110 20.89 -31.90 21.91
C ILE A 110 19.82 -31.27 22.80
N THR A 111 20.21 -30.61 23.90
CA THR A 111 19.28 -29.91 24.79
C THR A 111 18.48 -28.84 24.05
N GLN A 112 19.15 -28.02 23.23
CA GLN A 112 18.47 -26.98 22.45
C GLN A 112 17.53 -27.57 21.39
N ILE A 113 17.94 -28.64 20.69
CA ILE A 113 17.08 -29.32 19.70
C ILE A 113 15.85 -29.91 20.38
N ILE A 114 16.01 -30.58 21.53
CA ILE A 114 14.88 -31.10 22.32
C ILE A 114 13.94 -29.94 22.71
N GLY A 115 14.50 -28.81 23.15
CA GLY A 115 13.73 -27.61 23.49
C GLY A 115 12.89 -27.09 22.32
N VAL A 116 13.47 -26.99 21.12
CA VAL A 116 12.76 -26.57 19.90
C VAL A 116 11.57 -27.49 19.62
N PHE A 117 11.78 -28.81 19.63
CA PHE A 117 10.71 -29.76 19.38
C PHE A 117 9.66 -29.80 20.49
N ALA A 118 10.06 -29.65 21.75
CA ALA A 118 9.14 -29.58 22.88
C ALA A 118 8.21 -28.36 22.77
N VAL A 119 8.77 -27.18 22.46
CA VAL A 119 7.98 -25.96 22.22
C VAL A 119 7.10 -26.12 21.00
N ALA A 120 7.61 -26.64 19.89
CA ALA A 120 6.82 -26.87 18.68
C ALA A 120 5.64 -27.81 18.93
N ALA A 121 5.84 -28.91 19.67
CA ALA A 121 4.78 -29.84 20.03
C ALA A 121 3.73 -29.19 20.94
N TRP A 122 4.17 -28.45 21.96
CA TRP A 122 3.27 -27.71 22.85
C TRP A 122 2.43 -26.68 22.09
N VAL A 123 3.06 -25.86 21.24
CA VAL A 123 2.40 -24.86 20.41
C VAL A 123 1.44 -25.52 19.43
N ALA A 124 1.82 -26.60 18.76
CA ALA A 124 0.94 -27.31 17.84
C ALA A 124 -0.35 -27.79 18.53
N VAL A 125 -0.22 -28.45 19.69
CA VAL A 125 -1.38 -28.94 20.44
C VAL A 125 -2.25 -27.78 20.90
N THR A 126 -1.67 -26.78 21.56
CA THR A 126 -2.43 -25.65 22.13
C THR A 126 -3.09 -24.78 21.06
N MET A 127 -2.41 -24.48 19.95
CA MET A 127 -2.97 -23.68 18.87
C MET A 127 -4.03 -24.44 18.07
N ILE A 128 -3.85 -25.74 17.79
CA ILE A 128 -4.89 -26.55 17.15
C ILE A 128 -6.16 -26.56 18.00
N VAL A 129 -6.04 -26.83 19.31
CA VAL A 129 -7.19 -26.83 20.22
C VAL A 129 -7.85 -25.45 20.24
N SER A 130 -7.06 -24.38 20.40
CA SER A 130 -7.58 -23.01 20.47
C SER A 130 -8.31 -22.61 19.19
N PHE A 131 -7.71 -22.84 18.02
CA PHE A 131 -8.35 -22.49 16.75
C PHE A 131 -9.56 -23.37 16.42
N LEU A 132 -9.60 -24.63 16.84
CA LEU A 132 -10.80 -25.47 16.70
C LEU A 132 -11.95 -24.94 17.57
N LEU A 133 -11.66 -24.48 18.79
CA LEU A 133 -12.66 -23.85 19.67
C LEU A 133 -13.16 -22.53 19.08
N ILE A 134 -12.26 -21.64 18.65
CA ILE A 134 -12.64 -20.36 18.01
C ILE A 134 -13.48 -20.63 16.77
N LYS A 135 -13.05 -21.56 15.91
CA LYS A 135 -13.80 -21.95 14.70
C LYS A 135 -15.20 -22.49 15.04
N ARG A 136 -15.35 -23.20 16.16
CA ARG A 136 -16.63 -23.78 16.58
C ARG A 136 -17.60 -22.75 17.15
N PHE A 137 -17.10 -21.80 17.93
CA PHE A 137 -17.95 -20.92 18.74
C PHE A 137 -18.09 -19.49 18.19
N LEU A 138 -17.06 -18.99 17.49
CA LEU A 138 -17.00 -17.59 17.05
C LEU A 138 -16.90 -17.48 15.52
N GLY A 139 -16.22 -18.44 14.88
CA GLY A 139 -15.72 -18.24 13.52
C GLY A 139 -14.40 -17.46 13.56
N LEU A 140 -13.49 -17.77 12.63
CA LEU A 140 -12.16 -17.12 12.55
C LEU A 140 -11.90 -16.51 11.17
N ARG A 141 -12.33 -17.20 10.11
CA ARG A 141 -12.19 -16.74 8.72
C ARG A 141 -13.51 -16.15 8.28
N VAL A 142 -13.43 -14.97 7.65
CA VAL A 142 -14.56 -14.30 7.01
C VAL A 142 -15.14 -15.15 5.88
N SER A 143 -16.33 -14.78 5.40
CA SER A 143 -16.96 -15.43 4.25
C SER A 143 -16.16 -15.21 2.97
N VAL A 144 -16.37 -16.07 1.96
CA VAL A 144 -15.72 -15.91 0.64
C VAL A 144 -16.10 -14.58 -0.02
N HIS A 145 -17.32 -14.10 0.22
CA HIS A 145 -17.78 -12.81 -0.29
C HIS A 145 -16.98 -11.66 0.33
N GLU A 146 -16.91 -11.60 1.67
CA GLU A 146 -16.13 -10.59 2.40
C GLU A 146 -14.63 -10.68 2.07
N GLU A 147 -14.08 -11.89 1.89
CA GLU A 147 -12.69 -12.11 1.46
C GLU A 147 -12.43 -11.55 0.04
N THR A 148 -13.43 -11.64 -0.85
CA THR A 148 -13.32 -11.16 -2.24
C THR A 148 -13.50 -9.65 -2.34
N VAL A 149 -14.44 -9.08 -1.59
CA VAL A 149 -14.71 -7.64 -1.53
C VAL A 149 -13.59 -6.90 -0.80
N GLY A 150 -13.06 -7.50 0.26
CA GLY A 150 -12.00 -6.96 1.11
C GLY A 150 -12.53 -6.54 2.48
N LEU A 151 -11.77 -6.88 3.53
CA LEU A 151 -12.16 -6.63 4.92
C LEU A 151 -12.27 -5.13 5.26
N ASP A 152 -11.55 -4.26 4.54
CA ASP A 152 -11.66 -2.81 4.74
C ASP A 152 -13.12 -2.32 4.60
N ILE A 153 -13.86 -2.87 3.63
CA ILE A 153 -15.23 -2.46 3.32
C ILE A 153 -16.19 -3.09 4.33
N GLU A 154 -16.15 -4.41 4.46
CA GLU A 154 -17.16 -5.18 5.19
C GLU A 154 -16.96 -5.14 6.72
N GLU A 155 -15.72 -5.15 7.21
CA GLU A 155 -15.43 -5.14 8.66
C GLU A 155 -15.17 -3.73 9.22
N HIS A 156 -14.71 -2.80 8.38
CA HIS A 156 -14.29 -1.47 8.83
C HIS A 156 -15.12 -0.32 8.23
N GLY A 157 -15.99 -0.58 7.25
CA GLY A 157 -16.82 0.45 6.60
C GLY A 157 -16.00 1.47 5.80
N LEU A 158 -14.79 1.10 5.39
CA LEU A 158 -13.87 1.94 4.63
C LEU A 158 -13.80 1.45 3.18
N VAL A 159 -13.99 2.36 2.22
CA VAL A 159 -13.86 2.03 0.78
C VAL A 159 -12.46 1.48 0.46
N SER A 160 -11.44 1.97 1.18
CA SER A 160 -10.09 1.41 1.20
C SER A 160 -9.30 2.00 2.37
N SER A 161 -8.37 1.22 2.91
CA SER A 161 -7.29 1.69 3.79
C SER A 161 -6.38 2.76 3.15
N TYR A 162 -6.46 2.97 1.83
CA TYR A 162 -5.73 3.97 1.07
C TYR A 162 -6.66 4.91 0.29
N ALA A 163 -7.74 5.40 0.93
CA ALA A 163 -8.75 6.26 0.30
C ALA A 163 -8.16 7.44 -0.50
N ASP A 164 -7.07 8.06 -0.03
CA ASP A 164 -6.39 9.19 -0.70
C ASP A 164 -5.65 8.82 -2.01
N PHE A 165 -5.45 7.51 -2.26
CA PHE A 165 -4.70 6.99 -3.40
C PHE A 165 -5.58 6.28 -4.44
N MET A 166 -6.89 6.15 -4.19
CA MET A 166 -7.79 5.48 -5.12
C MET A 166 -8.04 6.34 -6.38
N PRO A 167 -7.93 5.76 -7.58
CA PRO A 167 -8.51 6.34 -8.80
C PRO A 167 -10.02 6.52 -8.64
N ALA A 168 -10.61 7.60 -9.15
CA ALA A 168 -12.06 7.84 -9.01
C ALA A 168 -12.93 6.71 -9.59
N ILE A 169 -12.40 5.97 -10.58
CA ILE A 169 -13.06 4.80 -11.18
C ILE A 169 -13.23 3.66 -10.15
N ALA A 170 -12.29 3.48 -9.23
CA ALA A 170 -12.36 2.42 -8.23
C ALA A 170 -13.42 2.71 -7.14
N VAL A 171 -13.66 3.98 -6.83
CA VAL A 171 -14.72 4.40 -5.88
C VAL A 171 -16.10 4.10 -6.46
N SER A 172 -16.31 4.38 -7.75
CA SER A 172 -17.59 4.13 -8.44
C SER A 172 -17.96 2.66 -8.57
N MET A 173 -16.98 1.75 -8.59
CA MET A 173 -17.24 0.30 -8.70
C MET A 173 -17.35 -0.38 -7.33
N ALA A 174 -16.72 0.16 -6.29
CA ALA A 174 -16.85 -0.33 -4.92
C ALA A 174 -18.17 0.13 -4.27
N SER A 175 -18.75 1.23 -4.74
CA SER A 175 -20.11 1.61 -4.42
C SER A 175 -21.11 0.90 -5.36
N GLU A 176 -21.30 -0.41 -5.20
CA GLU A 176 -22.62 -0.94 -5.54
C GLU A 176 -23.65 -0.21 -4.68
N GLU A 177 -24.75 0.18 -5.32
CA GLU A 177 -25.81 1.06 -4.85
C GLU A 177 -26.14 0.89 -3.36
N ILE A 178 -25.52 1.72 -2.50
CA ILE A 178 -26.25 2.20 -1.33
C ILE A 178 -27.31 3.12 -1.91
N GLU A 179 -28.41 2.52 -2.34
CA GLU A 179 -29.69 3.19 -2.49
C GLU A 179 -29.99 3.73 -1.09
N SER A 180 -29.52 4.95 -0.82
CA SER A 180 -29.99 5.69 0.34
C SER A 180 -31.47 5.90 0.10
N THR A 181 -32.29 5.01 0.67
CA THR A 181 -33.72 5.23 0.78
C THR A 181 -33.88 6.58 1.46
N VAL A 182 -34.22 7.59 0.68
CA VAL A 182 -34.56 8.91 1.17
C VAL A 182 -35.79 8.73 2.05
N ILE A 183 -35.60 8.60 3.36
CA ILE A 183 -36.68 8.65 4.35
C ILE A 183 -37.08 10.13 4.46
N GLY A 184 -37.78 10.62 3.46
CA GLY A 184 -38.23 12.02 3.40
C GLY A 184 -38.66 12.44 2.00
N LYS A 185 -39.95 12.31 1.69
CA LYS A 185 -40.54 13.09 0.59
C LYS A 185 -40.68 14.54 1.06
N THR A 186 -39.65 15.34 0.88
CA THR A 186 -39.79 16.80 0.96
C THR A 186 -39.71 17.33 -0.47
N ASN A 187 -40.80 17.97 -0.92
CA ASN A 187 -40.84 18.66 -2.20
C ASN A 187 -39.73 19.72 -2.24
N ILE A 188 -39.09 19.86 -3.40
CA ILE A 188 -38.07 20.88 -3.71
C ILE A 188 -38.58 22.31 -3.46
N ASP A 189 -39.90 22.48 -3.30
CA ASP A 189 -40.58 23.77 -3.15
C ASP A 189 -40.50 24.41 -1.75
N GLU A 190 -39.83 23.82 -0.76
CA GLU A 190 -39.58 24.45 0.55
C GLU A 190 -38.11 24.89 0.76
N ALA A 191 -37.38 25.14 -0.32
CA ALA A 191 -36.15 25.93 -0.23
C ALA A 191 -36.50 27.41 -0.07
N ILE A 192 -36.05 28.00 1.05
CA ILE A 192 -36.18 29.43 1.39
C ILE A 192 -35.88 30.29 0.15
N PRO A 193 -36.76 31.24 -0.24
CA PRO A 193 -36.57 32.00 -1.46
C PRO A 193 -35.28 32.82 -1.35
N VAL A 194 -34.26 32.43 -2.13
CA VAL A 194 -33.09 33.26 -2.36
C VAL A 194 -33.58 34.48 -3.13
N THR A 195 -33.59 35.64 -2.47
CA THR A 195 -33.88 36.92 -3.12
C THR A 195 -32.88 37.14 -4.25
N LEU A 196 -33.33 36.86 -5.47
CA LEU A 196 -32.68 37.28 -6.71
C LEU A 196 -32.59 38.80 -6.67
N LYS A 197 -31.41 39.35 -6.40
CA LYS A 197 -31.13 40.73 -6.75
C LYS A 197 -31.00 40.78 -8.27
N SER A 198 -32.12 41.05 -8.94
CA SER A 198 -32.11 41.41 -10.36
C SER A 198 -31.47 42.79 -10.49
N ASN A 199 -30.15 42.85 -10.59
CA ASN A 199 -29.51 43.91 -11.32
C ASN A 199 -29.39 43.42 -12.76
N SER A 200 -30.22 44.00 -13.62
CA SER A 200 -30.18 43.86 -15.07
C SER A 200 -28.78 44.22 -15.59
N ILE A 201 -27.97 43.20 -15.84
CA ILE A 201 -26.79 43.27 -16.71
C ILE A 201 -27.11 42.36 -17.91
N PRO A 202 -26.81 42.76 -19.16
CA PRO A 202 -27.21 41.99 -20.34
C PRO A 202 -26.63 40.57 -20.28
N ALA A 203 -27.45 39.59 -20.68
CA ALA A 203 -27.08 38.18 -20.72
C ALA A 203 -25.73 37.98 -21.42
N ALA A 204 -24.75 37.42 -20.72
CA ALA A 204 -23.49 36.99 -21.32
C ALA A 204 -23.69 35.66 -22.08
N SER A 205 -24.52 35.65 -23.13
CA SER A 205 -24.85 34.43 -23.89
C SER A 205 -23.82 34.05 -24.97
N ASP A 206 -22.75 34.83 -25.16
CA ASP A 206 -21.85 34.67 -26.32
C ASP A 206 -20.40 34.33 -25.97
N VAL A 207 -20.07 34.09 -24.69
CA VAL A 207 -18.69 33.73 -24.31
C VAL A 207 -18.50 32.22 -24.42
N LYS A 208 -17.72 31.79 -25.41
CA LYS A 208 -17.39 30.37 -25.63
C LYS A 208 -16.73 29.77 -24.38
N MET A 209 -17.36 28.74 -23.82
CA MET A 209 -16.81 27.95 -22.73
C MET A 209 -16.06 26.75 -23.29
N THR A 210 -14.94 26.40 -22.67
CA THR A 210 -14.09 25.29 -23.13
C THR A 210 -13.60 24.48 -21.94
N LYS A 211 -13.77 23.16 -22.01
CA LYS A 211 -13.17 22.22 -21.06
C LYS A 211 -11.81 21.78 -21.60
N ILE A 212 -10.80 21.87 -20.75
CA ILE A 212 -9.43 21.45 -21.00
C ILE A 212 -9.14 20.32 -20.04
N GLU A 213 -8.86 19.15 -20.58
CA GLU A 213 -8.50 17.96 -19.82
C GLU A 213 -7.01 17.66 -20.03
N ILE A 214 -6.27 17.57 -18.94
CA ILE A 214 -4.82 17.40 -18.94
C ILE A 214 -4.48 16.11 -18.20
N ILE A 215 -3.91 15.13 -18.90
CA ILE A 215 -3.40 13.89 -18.28
C ILE A 215 -1.88 13.98 -18.19
N CYS A 216 -1.31 13.98 -16.98
CA CYS A 216 0.13 14.11 -16.76
C CYS A 216 0.67 13.14 -15.68
N LYS A 217 1.99 13.15 -15.46
CA LYS A 217 2.64 12.41 -14.37
C LYS A 217 2.27 13.01 -13.00
N GLN A 218 2.07 12.17 -11.99
CA GLN A 218 1.78 12.61 -10.61
C GLN A 218 2.80 13.61 -10.07
N SER A 219 4.10 13.37 -10.29
CA SER A 219 5.17 14.24 -9.81
C SER A 219 5.19 15.65 -10.43
N ARG A 220 4.40 15.91 -11.48
CA ARG A 220 4.30 17.23 -12.13
C ARG A 220 3.01 17.97 -11.79
N PHE A 221 2.09 17.34 -11.08
CA PHE A 221 0.79 17.93 -10.79
C PHE A 221 0.91 19.21 -9.96
N GLU A 222 1.78 19.24 -8.95
CA GLU A 222 1.93 20.44 -8.11
C GLU A 222 2.42 21.64 -8.93
N THR A 223 3.42 21.44 -9.80
CA THR A 223 3.90 22.50 -10.71
C THR A 223 2.84 22.93 -11.72
N LEU A 224 2.00 22.00 -12.19
CA LEU A 224 0.88 22.33 -13.07
C LEU A 224 -0.15 23.20 -12.32
N LYS A 225 -0.55 22.78 -11.11
CA LYS A 225 -1.53 23.46 -10.27
C LYS A 225 -1.10 24.90 -9.97
N GLU A 226 0.14 25.11 -9.52
CA GLU A 226 0.69 26.44 -9.25
C GLU A 226 0.65 27.34 -10.49
N ALA A 227 1.09 26.83 -11.64
CA ALA A 227 1.10 27.60 -12.88
C ALA A 227 -0.31 27.91 -13.41
N MET A 228 -1.30 27.06 -13.14
CA MET A 228 -2.70 27.35 -13.46
C MET A 228 -3.26 28.47 -12.56
N PHE A 229 -2.94 28.47 -11.27
CA PHE A 229 -3.33 29.57 -10.37
C PHE A 229 -2.72 30.91 -10.78
N GLU A 230 -1.44 30.93 -11.20
CA GLU A 230 -0.75 32.15 -11.66
C GLU A 230 -1.43 32.82 -12.87
N ILE A 231 -2.07 32.03 -13.75
CA ILE A 231 -2.80 32.56 -14.92
C ILE A 231 -4.29 32.82 -14.63
N GLY A 232 -4.72 32.72 -13.37
CA GLY A 232 -6.06 33.07 -12.93
C GLY A 232 -7.10 31.95 -13.05
N ILE A 233 -6.68 30.69 -13.11
CA ILE A 233 -7.60 29.54 -12.99
C ILE A 233 -7.87 29.31 -11.50
N THR A 234 -9.11 29.52 -11.05
CA THR A 234 -9.48 29.37 -9.63
C THR A 234 -10.03 27.98 -9.31
N GLY A 235 -10.63 27.30 -10.29
CA GLY A 235 -11.22 25.97 -10.13
C GLY A 235 -10.60 24.93 -11.06
N MET A 236 -10.32 23.75 -10.51
CA MET A 236 -9.96 22.55 -11.29
C MET A 236 -10.46 21.29 -10.58
N THR A 237 -10.88 20.29 -11.35
CA THR A 237 -11.21 18.96 -10.85
C THR A 237 -10.04 18.03 -11.13
N VAL A 238 -9.66 17.21 -10.15
CA VAL A 238 -8.48 16.35 -10.24
C VAL A 238 -8.89 14.91 -9.96
N THR A 239 -8.47 13.99 -10.82
CA THR A 239 -8.75 12.57 -10.71
C THR A 239 -7.47 11.77 -10.88
N ASN A 240 -7.22 10.84 -9.96
CA ASN A 240 -6.19 9.81 -10.13
C ASN A 240 -6.65 8.82 -11.21
N VAL A 241 -5.81 8.57 -12.21
CA VAL A 241 -6.11 7.61 -13.30
C VAL A 241 -4.94 6.68 -13.56
N LEU A 242 -5.26 5.46 -13.99
CA LEU A 242 -4.29 4.48 -14.45
C LEU A 242 -4.29 4.47 -15.98
N GLY A 243 -3.11 4.59 -16.61
CA GLY A 243 -3.05 4.62 -18.07
C GLY A 243 -1.74 4.07 -18.63
N CYS A 244 -1.84 3.39 -19.77
CA CYS A 244 -0.70 2.94 -20.56
C CYS A 244 -0.68 3.64 -21.92
N GLY A 245 0.52 3.85 -22.49
CA GLY A 245 0.66 4.30 -23.87
C GLY A 245 0.57 3.12 -24.86
N ILE A 246 0.93 3.38 -26.12
CA ILE A 246 1.10 2.34 -27.16
C ILE A 246 2.19 1.33 -26.77
N GLN A 247 3.13 1.75 -25.92
CA GLN A 247 4.11 0.87 -25.32
C GLN A 247 3.46 0.16 -24.13
N ARG A 248 3.12 -1.12 -24.31
CA ARG A 248 2.88 -2.05 -23.19
C ARG A 248 4.06 -1.88 -22.22
N GLY A 249 3.78 -1.58 -20.95
CA GLY A 249 4.83 -1.41 -19.95
C GLY A 249 5.75 -2.64 -19.80
N SER A 250 6.79 -2.53 -19.00
CA SER A 250 7.67 -3.67 -18.75
C SER A 250 7.02 -4.62 -17.73
N PRO A 251 7.04 -5.94 -17.94
CA PRO A 251 6.54 -6.89 -16.95
C PRO A 251 7.29 -6.70 -15.63
N GLU A 252 6.52 -6.58 -14.55
CA GLU A 252 7.03 -6.44 -13.18
C GLU A 252 6.83 -7.75 -12.43
N TYR A 253 7.87 -8.18 -11.72
CA TYR A 253 7.85 -9.44 -10.97
C TYR A 253 7.64 -9.14 -9.49
N TYR A 254 6.56 -9.65 -8.91
CA TYR A 254 6.32 -9.60 -7.46
C TYR A 254 6.43 -11.02 -6.90
N ARG A 255 7.33 -11.23 -5.92
CA ARG A 255 7.60 -12.55 -5.33
C ARG A 255 7.89 -13.66 -6.35
N GLY A 256 8.44 -13.31 -7.51
CA GLY A 256 8.77 -14.24 -8.59
C GLY A 256 7.57 -14.65 -9.48
N VAL A 257 6.39 -14.10 -9.23
CA VAL A 257 5.22 -14.19 -10.12
C VAL A 257 5.21 -12.96 -11.03
N GLU A 258 4.99 -13.18 -12.33
CA GLU A 258 4.86 -12.11 -13.32
C GLU A 258 3.47 -11.47 -13.17
N LEU A 259 3.43 -10.20 -12.78
CA LEU A 259 2.19 -9.44 -12.73
C LEU A 259 1.94 -8.78 -14.08
N GLU A 260 0.93 -9.25 -14.81
CA GLU A 260 0.44 -8.56 -16.01
C GLU A 260 -0.53 -7.43 -15.64
N THR A 261 -0.01 -6.23 -15.31
CA THR A 261 -0.80 -5.00 -15.38
C THR A 261 0.09 -3.80 -15.64
N ASN A 262 0.09 -3.32 -16.89
CA ASN A 262 1.00 -2.29 -17.38
C ASN A 262 0.39 -0.88 -17.38
N LEU A 263 -0.44 -0.56 -16.40
CA LEU A 263 -1.01 0.78 -16.24
C LEU A 263 -0.17 1.58 -15.25
N LEU A 264 0.31 2.75 -15.68
CA LEU A 264 1.06 3.65 -14.79
C LEU A 264 0.11 4.67 -14.17
N PRO A 265 0.30 5.02 -12.88
CA PRO A 265 -0.46 6.07 -12.23
C PRO A 265 -0.18 7.45 -12.86
N LYS A 266 -1.26 8.19 -13.09
CA LYS A 266 -1.31 9.50 -13.73
C LYS A 266 -2.35 10.37 -13.02
N ILE A 267 -2.28 11.67 -13.26
CA ILE A 267 -3.29 12.64 -12.85
C ILE A 267 -4.02 13.12 -14.08
N GLN A 268 -5.35 13.13 -14.02
CA GLN A 268 -6.25 13.81 -14.95
C GLN A 268 -6.75 15.08 -14.26
N THR A 269 -6.51 16.23 -14.87
CA THR A 269 -6.99 17.54 -14.41
C THR A 269 -7.98 18.09 -15.42
N GLU A 270 -9.17 18.44 -14.97
CA GLU A 270 -10.22 19.05 -15.78
C GLU A 270 -10.43 20.50 -15.38
N ILE A 271 -10.39 21.39 -16.36
CA ILE A 271 -10.50 22.83 -16.17
C ILE A 271 -11.52 23.37 -17.18
N VAL A 272 -12.54 24.08 -16.71
CA VAL A 272 -13.49 24.77 -17.60
C VAL A 272 -13.17 26.27 -17.57
N VAL A 273 -12.93 26.86 -18.74
CA VAL A 273 -12.54 28.27 -18.88
C VAL A 273 -13.47 29.03 -19.80
N CYS A 274 -13.71 30.29 -19.45
CA CYS A 274 -14.44 31.28 -20.27
C CYS A 274 -13.64 32.59 -20.40
N LYS A 275 -13.13 33.12 -19.28
CA LYS A 275 -12.37 34.39 -19.21
C LYS A 275 -10.90 34.23 -19.61
N VAL A 276 -10.27 33.17 -19.13
CA VAL A 276 -8.86 32.88 -19.43
C VAL A 276 -8.76 32.29 -20.83
N PRO A 277 -7.93 32.85 -21.74
CA PRO A 277 -7.80 32.29 -23.08
C PRO A 277 -7.30 30.84 -23.05
N VAL A 278 -8.00 29.95 -23.75
CA VAL A 278 -7.65 28.51 -23.87
C VAL A 278 -6.19 28.30 -24.27
N ARG A 279 -5.69 29.14 -25.18
CA ARG A 279 -4.30 29.09 -25.64
C ARG A 279 -3.29 29.35 -24.50
N THR A 280 -3.61 30.25 -23.59
CA THR A 280 -2.76 30.54 -22.42
C THR A 280 -2.66 29.31 -21.53
N VAL A 281 -3.78 28.65 -21.25
CA VAL A 281 -3.82 27.40 -20.46
C VAL A 281 -2.97 26.31 -21.11
N ILE A 282 -3.14 26.09 -22.42
CA ILE A 282 -2.40 25.07 -23.17
C ILE A 282 -0.89 25.35 -23.19
N GLU A 283 -0.47 26.59 -23.49
CA GLU A 283 0.96 26.92 -23.55
C GLU A 283 1.62 26.87 -22.17
N THR A 284 0.92 27.32 -21.12
CA THR A 284 1.41 27.18 -19.74
C THR A 284 1.55 25.71 -19.35
N ALA A 285 0.54 24.89 -19.61
CA ALA A 285 0.58 23.45 -19.34
C ALA A 285 1.72 22.76 -20.11
N LYS A 286 1.89 23.07 -21.40
CA LYS A 286 3.02 22.56 -22.20
C LYS A 286 4.36 22.94 -21.59
N LYS A 287 4.53 24.20 -21.19
CA LYS A 287 5.79 24.71 -20.63
C LYS A 287 6.18 23.97 -19.33
N VAL A 288 5.23 23.74 -18.42
CA VAL A 288 5.52 23.13 -17.11
C VAL A 288 5.62 21.60 -17.16
N LEU A 289 4.84 20.96 -18.03
CA LEU A 289 4.81 19.51 -18.14
C LEU A 289 5.95 18.96 -19.00
N TYR A 290 6.46 19.74 -19.97
CA TYR A 290 7.51 19.27 -20.87
C TYR A 290 8.83 18.99 -20.14
N THR A 291 9.31 17.76 -20.26
CA THR A 291 10.63 17.30 -19.79
C THR A 291 11.51 16.82 -20.94
N GLY A 292 10.95 16.69 -22.15
CA GLY A 292 11.61 16.07 -23.30
C GLY A 292 11.70 14.54 -23.18
N ARG A 293 11.08 13.94 -22.17
CA ARG A 293 11.04 12.49 -21.95
C ARG A 293 9.65 11.95 -22.27
N ILE A 294 9.58 10.67 -22.56
CA ILE A 294 8.30 9.99 -22.81
C ILE A 294 7.39 10.10 -21.57
N GLY A 295 6.10 10.31 -21.81
CA GLY A 295 5.04 10.31 -20.80
C GLY A 295 4.73 11.66 -20.15
N ASP A 296 5.18 12.78 -20.71
CA ASP A 296 4.90 14.12 -20.17
C ASP A 296 3.41 14.46 -20.06
N GLY A 297 2.59 13.94 -20.98
CA GLY A 297 1.15 14.00 -20.85
C GLY A 297 0.41 14.17 -22.18
N LYS A 298 -0.90 14.37 -22.10
CA LYS A 298 -1.79 14.75 -23.20
C LYS A 298 -2.74 15.84 -22.74
N ILE A 299 -3.13 16.71 -23.65
CA ILE A 299 -4.11 17.76 -23.42
C ILE A 299 -5.24 17.55 -24.42
N PHE A 300 -6.47 17.49 -23.94
CA PHE A 300 -7.69 17.40 -24.72
C PHE A 300 -8.51 18.68 -24.52
N VAL A 301 -9.20 19.09 -25.57
CA VAL A 301 -9.97 20.33 -25.59
C VAL A 301 -11.36 20.00 -26.09
N TYR A 302 -12.37 20.37 -25.30
CA TYR A 302 -13.77 20.09 -25.57
C TYR A 302 -14.58 21.39 -25.50
N ASP A 303 -15.57 21.52 -26.38
CA ASP A 303 -16.54 22.60 -26.30
C ASP A 303 -17.54 22.29 -25.17
N VAL A 304 -17.83 23.30 -24.34
CA VAL A 304 -18.83 23.20 -23.27
C VAL A 304 -20.03 24.03 -23.68
N GLU A 305 -21.19 23.39 -23.77
CA GLU A 305 -22.44 24.05 -24.16
C GLU A 305 -22.95 24.97 -23.05
N ASN A 306 -22.96 24.49 -21.80
CA ASN A 306 -23.41 25.28 -20.66
C ASN A 306 -22.74 24.81 -19.36
N VAL A 307 -22.72 25.70 -18.36
CA VAL A 307 -22.31 25.42 -16.98
C VAL A 307 -23.40 25.98 -16.07
N ILE A 308 -23.88 25.19 -15.10
CA ILE A 308 -24.98 25.60 -14.21
C ILE A 308 -24.50 25.54 -12.76
N LYS A 309 -24.54 26.66 -12.05
CA LYS A 309 -24.20 26.72 -10.61
C LYS A 309 -25.41 26.29 -9.80
N VAL A 310 -25.38 25.07 -9.27
CA VAL A 310 -26.50 24.42 -8.58
C VAL A 310 -27.13 25.29 -7.47
N ARG A 311 -26.31 26.02 -6.70
CA ARG A 311 -26.78 26.83 -5.57
C ARG A 311 -27.59 28.06 -5.97
N THR A 312 -27.21 28.74 -7.06
CA THR A 312 -27.78 30.03 -7.45
C THR A 312 -28.65 29.94 -8.70
N GLY A 313 -28.54 28.86 -9.48
CA GLY A 313 -29.15 28.72 -10.80
C GLY A 313 -28.48 29.59 -11.87
N GLU A 314 -27.35 30.24 -11.55
CA GLU A 314 -26.58 30.99 -12.56
C GLU A 314 -26.06 30.03 -13.64
N GLU A 315 -26.05 30.51 -14.89
CA GLU A 315 -25.62 29.73 -16.04
C GLU A 315 -24.44 30.36 -16.78
N GLY A 316 -23.77 29.56 -17.61
CA GLY A 316 -22.72 29.98 -18.52
C GLY A 316 -21.54 30.67 -17.82
N TYR A 317 -21.24 31.90 -18.27
CA TYR A 317 -20.12 32.69 -17.76
C TYR A 317 -20.26 33.00 -16.26
N ASP A 318 -21.47 33.35 -15.80
CA ASP A 318 -21.74 33.76 -14.42
C ASP A 318 -21.63 32.58 -13.45
N ALA A 319 -21.98 31.37 -13.92
CA ALA A 319 -21.79 30.13 -13.18
C ALA A 319 -20.32 29.84 -12.86
N LEU A 320 -19.41 30.27 -13.74
CA LEU A 320 -17.96 30.08 -13.59
C LEU A 320 -17.26 31.21 -12.82
N GLN A 321 -17.95 32.31 -12.51
CA GLN A 321 -17.38 33.35 -11.67
C GLN A 321 -17.54 32.99 -10.20
N ASP A 322 -16.42 32.99 -9.48
CA ASP A 322 -16.40 32.99 -8.02
C ASP A 322 -16.81 34.39 -7.54
N VAL A 323 -18.12 34.63 -7.49
CA VAL A 323 -18.69 35.80 -6.81
C VAL A 323 -19.03 35.36 -5.38
N GLU A 324 -18.05 35.47 -4.48
CA GLU A 324 -18.31 35.71 -3.06
C GLU A 324 -18.14 37.20 -2.76
#